data_AF-A0A382LCA4-F1
#
_entry.id   AF-A0A382LCA4-F1
#
_cell.length_a   1.000
_cell.length_b   1.000
_cell.length_c   1.000
_cell.angle_alpha   90.00
_cell.angle_beta   90.00
_cell.angle_gamma   90.00
#
_symmetry.space_group_name_H-M   'P 1'
#
loop_
_entity.id
_entity.type
_entity.pdbx_description
1 polymer ?
#
loop_
_entity_poly.entity_id
_entity_poly.type
_entity_poly.pdbx_seq_one_letter_code
_entity_poly.pdbx_strand_id
1 'polypeptide(L)'
;MEKTIEMKGVDLGSFFGPADANLKLIENAFTSNIIVRGNIIKIEGMKDEVAVIHEIFHEMGSTLNQKGSLTQDDVKTLINITASQNGHETDDLDTVVHYGRKGAISGQTNGQKAYIKIVQNNDIVFAVGPAGTGKTYLAIAFAAASLENREVDRIVLCRPAVEAGENLGFLPGDLKEKVDPYLAPLYDALGDMMPSTRLKPLLAKNTIEVIPLAYMRGRTFNNTFMILDEAQNATTMQMKMFLTRLGVNSRAIVTGDITQIDLPRKSESGLLQVIEILNGIDGIGFSQLDESDVVRHKLVRDIIKAYDIQSNGN
;
A
#
# COMPACT_ATOMS: atom_id res chain seq x y z
N MET A 1 -27.10 -2.05 27.17
CA MET A 1 -27.88 -1.93 25.92
C MET A 1 -27.94 -3.31 25.29
N GLU A 2 -29.04 -3.62 24.62
CA GLU A 2 -29.23 -4.89 23.92
C GLU A 2 -29.44 -4.62 22.43
N LYS A 3 -28.77 -5.39 21.57
CA LYS A 3 -28.96 -5.35 20.11
C LYS A 3 -29.04 -6.78 19.57
N THR A 4 -29.98 -7.01 18.66
CA THR A 4 -30.21 -8.31 18.02
C THR A 4 -29.95 -8.20 16.53
N ILE A 5 -29.16 -9.11 15.99
CA ILE A 5 -28.77 -9.21 14.58
C ILE A 5 -29.33 -10.52 14.04
N GLU A 6 -29.98 -10.45 12.88
CA GLU A 6 -30.44 -11.63 12.14
C GLU A 6 -29.54 -11.82 10.91
N MET A 7 -28.77 -12.90 10.89
CA MET A 7 -27.85 -13.23 9.80
C MET A 7 -28.64 -13.93 8.67
N LYS A 8 -28.84 -13.23 7.55
CA LYS A 8 -29.53 -13.78 6.37
C LYS A 8 -28.52 -14.09 5.26
N GLY A 9 -28.56 -15.32 4.74
CA GLY A 9 -27.76 -15.74 3.58
C GLY A 9 -26.27 -15.95 3.86
N VAL A 10 -25.87 -16.07 5.13
CA VAL A 10 -24.48 -16.30 5.54
C VAL A 10 -24.31 -17.73 6.04
N ASP A 11 -23.28 -18.44 5.57
CA ASP A 11 -22.91 -19.75 6.13
C ASP A 11 -22.29 -19.57 7.53
N LEU A 12 -23.06 -19.92 8.56
CA LEU A 12 -22.67 -19.72 9.95
C LEU A 12 -21.42 -20.54 10.34
N GLY A 13 -21.20 -21.70 9.71
CA GLY A 13 -20.03 -22.53 9.96
C GLY A 13 -18.73 -21.84 9.54
N SER A 14 -18.72 -21.27 8.33
CA SER A 14 -17.58 -20.48 7.84
C SER A 14 -17.44 -19.14 8.56
N PHE A 15 -18.56 -18.56 9.00
CA PHE A 15 -18.58 -17.28 9.71
C PHE A 15 -17.96 -17.36 11.11
N PHE A 16 -18.39 -18.32 11.93
CA PHE A 16 -17.84 -18.52 13.28
C PHE A 16 -16.56 -19.36 13.29
N GLY A 17 -16.28 -20.06 12.20
CA GLY A 17 -15.11 -20.90 12.05
C GLY A 17 -15.16 -22.18 12.88
N PRO A 18 -14.14 -23.05 12.76
CA PRO A 18 -14.09 -24.32 13.48
C PRO A 18 -14.14 -24.12 15.00
N ALA A 19 -15.06 -24.82 15.67
CA ALA A 19 -15.26 -24.73 17.12
C ALA A 19 -15.47 -23.28 17.64
N ASP A 20 -16.14 -22.46 16.82
CA ASP A 20 -16.47 -21.06 17.08
C ASP A 20 -15.24 -20.17 17.32
N ALA A 21 -14.10 -20.52 16.70
CA ALA A 21 -12.84 -19.82 16.93
C ALA A 21 -12.91 -18.32 16.59
N ASN A 22 -13.68 -17.93 15.57
CA ASN A 22 -13.86 -16.52 15.21
C ASN A 22 -14.75 -15.79 16.23
N LEU A 23 -15.81 -16.45 16.73
CA LEU A 23 -16.66 -15.89 17.78
C LEU A 23 -15.87 -15.63 19.05
N LYS A 24 -15.06 -16.62 19.47
CA LYS A 24 -14.20 -16.52 20.66
C LYS A 24 -13.21 -15.37 20.59
N LEU A 25 -12.72 -15.02 19.40
CA LEU A 25 -11.84 -13.85 19.25
C LEU A 25 -12.55 -12.56 19.62
N ILE A 26 -13.83 -12.41 19.24
CA ILE A 26 -14.64 -11.24 19.56
C ILE A 26 -15.01 -11.26 21.05
N GLU A 27 -15.45 -12.41 21.57
CA GLU A 27 -15.78 -12.56 23.01
C GLU A 27 -14.58 -12.27 23.92
N ASN A 28 -13.36 -12.60 23.49
CA ASN A 28 -12.14 -12.29 24.24
C ASN A 28 -11.72 -10.81 24.14
N ALA A 29 -12.16 -10.10 23.09
CA ALA A 29 -11.78 -8.71 22.84
C ALA A 29 -12.70 -7.71 23.56
N PHE A 30 -13.93 -8.09 23.91
CA PHE A 30 -14.93 -7.20 24.49
C PHE A 30 -15.50 -7.78 25.79
N THR A 31 -16.01 -6.90 26.66
CA THR A 31 -16.65 -7.34 27.92
C THR A 31 -18.15 -7.62 27.76
N SER A 32 -18.72 -7.23 26.60
CA SER A 32 -20.11 -7.49 26.22
C SER A 32 -20.41 -8.98 26.05
N ASN A 33 -21.58 -9.39 26.52
CA ASN A 33 -22.06 -10.77 26.41
C ASN A 33 -22.68 -11.00 25.02
N ILE A 34 -22.21 -12.03 24.30
CA ILE A 34 -22.69 -12.39 22.97
C ILE A 34 -23.38 -13.75 23.04
N ILE A 35 -24.62 -13.82 22.58
CA ILE A 35 -25.44 -15.04 22.60
C ILE A 35 -25.84 -15.36 21.16
N VAL A 36 -25.40 -16.52 20.66
CA VAL A 36 -25.76 -17.00 19.33
C VAL A 36 -26.82 -18.11 19.43
N ARG A 37 -27.93 -17.95 18.72
CA ARG A 37 -29.02 -18.95 18.62
C ARG A 37 -29.49 -19.07 17.18
N GLY A 38 -29.03 -20.11 16.48
CA GLY A 38 -29.31 -20.28 15.06
C GLY A 38 -28.72 -19.12 14.27
N ASN A 39 -29.54 -18.42 13.49
CA ASN A 39 -29.14 -17.25 12.72
C ASN A 39 -29.29 -15.92 13.49
N ILE A 40 -29.62 -15.96 14.77
CA ILE A 40 -29.81 -14.78 15.61
C ILE A 40 -28.59 -14.61 16.51
N ILE A 41 -27.97 -13.44 16.45
CA ILE A 41 -26.88 -13.01 17.34
C ILE A 41 -27.43 -11.90 18.22
N LYS A 42 -27.39 -12.10 19.54
CA LYS A 42 -27.82 -11.11 20.52
C LYS A 42 -26.59 -10.61 21.30
N ILE A 43 -26.43 -9.29 21.38
CA ILE A 43 -25.30 -8.61 22.02
C ILE A 43 -25.83 -7.78 23.18
N GLU A 44 -25.33 -8.02 24.39
CA GLU A 44 -25.70 -7.32 25.61
C GLU A 44 -24.45 -6.70 26.25
N GLY A 45 -24.42 -5.37 26.40
CA GLY A 45 -23.26 -4.70 26.99
C GLY A 45 -23.34 -3.18 26.99
N MET A 46 -22.18 -2.53 27.05
CA MET A 46 -22.09 -1.06 26.94
C MET A 46 -22.52 -0.60 25.54
N LYS A 47 -23.12 0.59 25.44
CA LYS A 47 -23.69 1.09 24.18
C LYS A 47 -22.65 1.15 23.06
N ASP A 48 -21.44 1.59 23.38
CA ASP A 48 -20.37 1.80 22.39
C ASP A 48 -19.76 0.46 21.96
N GLU A 49 -19.50 -0.46 22.90
CA GLU A 49 -19.08 -1.84 22.57
C GLU A 49 -20.11 -2.59 21.72
N VAL A 50 -21.40 -2.47 22.05
CA VAL A 50 -22.49 -3.13 21.27
C VAL A 50 -22.53 -2.60 19.84
N ALA A 51 -22.24 -1.32 19.62
CA ALA A 51 -22.16 -0.75 18.28
C ALA A 51 -20.94 -1.27 17.51
N VAL A 52 -19.78 -1.34 18.15
CA VAL A 52 -18.53 -1.88 17.59
C VAL A 52 -18.70 -3.35 17.19
N ILE A 53 -19.20 -4.19 18.10
CA ILE A 53 -19.38 -5.63 17.86
C ILE A 53 -20.36 -5.89 16.72
N HIS A 54 -21.43 -5.08 16.65
CA HIS A 54 -22.37 -5.16 15.54
C HIS A 54 -21.70 -4.90 14.19
N GLU A 55 -20.85 -3.87 14.12
CA GLU A 55 -20.14 -3.52 12.90
C GLU A 55 -19.10 -4.60 12.51
N ILE A 56 -18.40 -5.17 13.49
CA ILE A 56 -17.49 -6.31 13.27
C ILE A 56 -18.26 -7.48 12.62
N PHE A 57 -19.43 -7.84 13.14
CA PHE A 57 -20.23 -8.93 12.55
C PHE A 57 -20.73 -8.59 11.15
N HIS A 58 -21.04 -7.33 10.87
CA HIS A 58 -21.41 -6.88 9.53
C HIS A 58 -20.25 -7.06 8.54
N GLU A 59 -19.05 -6.58 8.91
CA GLU A 59 -17.85 -6.66 8.08
C GLU A 59 -17.33 -8.08 7.90
N MET A 60 -17.45 -8.93 8.92
CA MET A 60 -17.18 -10.37 8.78
C MET A 60 -18.09 -11.00 7.72
N GLY A 61 -19.35 -10.59 7.68
CA GLY A 61 -20.34 -11.11 6.73
C GLY A 61 -20.04 -10.64 5.31
N SER A 62 -19.70 -9.36 5.17
CA SER A 62 -19.24 -8.77 3.91
C SER A 62 -17.97 -9.47 3.40
N THR A 63 -16.99 -9.66 4.28
CA THR A 63 -15.70 -10.32 3.96
C THR A 63 -15.91 -11.76 3.51
N LEU A 64 -16.73 -12.52 4.23
CA LEU A 64 -17.04 -13.90 3.88
C LEU A 64 -17.76 -14.00 2.52
N ASN A 65 -18.71 -13.09 2.25
CA ASN A 65 -19.41 -13.06 0.97
C ASN A 65 -18.50 -12.67 -0.20
N GLN A 66 -17.50 -11.80 0.03
CA GLN A 66 -16.57 -11.35 -1.01
C GLN A 66 -15.43 -12.35 -1.27
N LYS A 67 -14.80 -12.88 -0.21
CA LYS A 67 -13.64 -13.79 -0.29
C LYS A 67 -14.03 -15.27 -0.38
N GLY A 68 -15.26 -15.62 -0.01
CA GLY A 68 -15.69 -17.01 0.16
C GLY A 68 -15.07 -17.72 1.38
N SER A 69 -14.25 -17.03 2.18
CA SER A 69 -13.63 -17.55 3.39
C SER A 69 -13.35 -16.43 4.39
N LEU A 70 -13.27 -16.79 5.67
CA LEU A 70 -12.98 -15.88 6.76
C LEU A 70 -11.97 -16.53 7.71
N THR A 71 -10.74 -16.00 7.76
CA THR A 71 -9.68 -16.53 8.63
C THR A 71 -9.67 -15.83 10.00
N GLN A 72 -9.02 -16.45 10.99
CA GLN A 72 -8.86 -15.83 12.31
C GLN A 72 -8.09 -14.51 12.25
N ASP A 73 -7.14 -14.37 11.31
CA ASP A 73 -6.39 -13.14 11.15
C ASP A 73 -7.25 -12.04 10.53
N ASP A 74 -8.16 -12.37 9.60
CA ASP A 74 -9.18 -11.43 9.12
C ASP A 74 -10.04 -10.91 10.30
N VAL A 75 -10.47 -11.80 11.19
CA VAL A 75 -11.33 -11.45 12.34
C VAL A 75 -10.59 -10.59 13.37
N LYS A 76 -9.36 -10.96 13.75
CA LYS A 76 -8.52 -10.12 14.63
C LYS A 76 -8.33 -8.73 14.05
N THR A 77 -8.13 -8.66 12.74
CA THR A 77 -7.96 -7.40 12.03
C THR A 77 -9.24 -6.55 12.08
N LEU A 78 -10.42 -7.14 11.85
CA LEU A 78 -11.71 -6.45 11.94
C LEU A 78 -12.01 -5.95 13.37
N ILE A 79 -11.71 -6.77 14.38
CA ILE A 79 -11.80 -6.39 15.79
C ILE A 79 -10.97 -5.13 16.03
N ASN A 80 -9.71 -5.16 15.58
CA ASN A 80 -8.79 -4.06 15.77
C ASN A 80 -9.30 -2.78 15.08
N ILE A 81 -9.63 -2.81 13.79
CA ILE A 81 -10.07 -1.60 13.04
C ILE A 81 -11.30 -0.96 13.70
N THR A 82 -12.32 -1.79 13.97
CA THR A 82 -13.62 -1.29 14.43
C THR A 82 -13.55 -0.78 15.87
N ALA A 83 -12.68 -1.38 16.68
CA ALA A 83 -12.35 -0.90 18.02
C ALA A 83 -11.65 0.47 17.96
N SER A 84 -10.70 0.68 17.02
CA SER A 84 -10.00 1.96 16.88
C SER A 84 -10.87 3.11 16.37
N GLN A 85 -11.79 2.87 15.43
CA GLN A 85 -12.73 3.88 14.94
C GLN A 85 -13.66 4.40 16.06
N ASN A 86 -13.79 3.64 17.16
CA ASN A 86 -14.60 3.98 18.33
C ASN A 86 -13.77 4.26 19.60
N GLY A 87 -12.46 4.50 19.47
CA GLY A 87 -11.61 4.98 20.57
C GLY A 87 -11.00 3.90 21.49
N HIS A 88 -11.00 2.64 21.08
CA HIS A 88 -10.23 1.58 21.74
C HIS A 88 -8.88 1.41 21.02
N GLU A 89 -7.84 2.06 21.52
CA GLU A 89 -6.48 2.00 20.97
C GLU A 89 -5.82 0.64 21.24
N THR A 90 -5.50 -0.09 20.17
CA THR A 90 -4.49 -1.15 20.19
C THR A 90 -3.30 -0.72 19.34
N ASP A 91 -2.09 -0.78 19.91
CA ASP A 91 -0.82 -0.27 19.34
C ASP A 91 -0.45 -0.85 17.94
N ASP A 92 -1.11 -1.92 17.47
CA ASP A 92 -0.77 -2.62 16.22
C ASP A 92 -1.49 -2.11 14.96
N LEU A 93 -2.47 -1.20 15.11
CA LEU A 93 -3.35 -0.74 14.02
C LEU A 93 -2.77 0.35 13.11
N ASP A 94 -1.78 1.09 13.57
CA ASP A 94 -1.20 2.23 12.84
C ASP A 94 -0.28 1.79 11.68
N THR A 95 -0.43 0.54 11.24
CA THR A 95 0.49 -0.13 10.32
C THR A 95 -0.21 -0.72 9.11
N VAL A 96 -1.54 -0.81 9.09
CA VAL A 96 -2.31 -1.26 7.92
C VAL A 96 -2.58 -0.08 7.01
N VAL A 97 -2.18 -0.20 5.74
CA VAL A 97 -2.28 0.86 4.74
C VAL A 97 -3.50 0.68 3.83
N HIS A 98 -3.77 -0.56 3.41
CA HIS A 98 -4.82 -0.88 2.44
C HIS A 98 -5.29 -2.33 2.56
N TYR A 99 -6.52 -2.61 2.15
CA TYR A 99 -7.02 -3.99 2.00
C TYR A 99 -7.01 -4.37 0.52
N GLY A 100 -5.96 -5.07 0.11
CA GLY A 100 -5.79 -5.55 -1.25
C GLY A 100 -6.54 -6.86 -1.52
N ARG A 101 -6.37 -7.38 -2.73
CA ARG A 101 -6.99 -8.64 -3.19
C ARG A 101 -6.56 -9.86 -2.35
N LYS A 102 -5.35 -9.80 -1.77
CA LYS A 102 -4.74 -10.88 -0.98
C LYS A 102 -4.87 -10.67 0.55
N GLY A 103 -5.57 -9.63 1.00
CA GLY A 103 -5.72 -9.29 2.41
C GLY A 103 -5.11 -7.93 2.77
N ALA A 104 -4.91 -7.71 4.08
CA ALA A 104 -4.34 -6.47 4.60
C ALA A 104 -2.90 -6.29 4.11
N ILE A 105 -2.60 -5.07 3.67
CA ILE A 105 -1.26 -4.62 3.30
C ILE A 105 -0.79 -3.72 4.43
N SER A 106 0.23 -4.18 5.17
CA SER A 106 0.75 -3.49 6.35
C SER A 106 2.27 -3.49 6.42
N GLY A 107 2.81 -2.60 7.24
CA GLY A 107 4.24 -2.56 7.56
C GLY A 107 4.65 -3.76 8.41
N GLN A 108 5.50 -4.62 7.85
CA GLN A 108 5.95 -5.87 8.50
C GLN A 108 7.21 -5.66 9.35
N THR A 109 7.96 -4.59 9.11
CA THR A 109 9.21 -4.25 9.80
C THR A 109 9.10 -2.88 10.47
N ASN A 110 9.98 -2.59 11.43
CA ASN A 110 9.97 -1.30 12.11
C ASN A 110 10.23 -0.14 11.14
N GLY A 111 11.10 -0.30 10.14
CA GLY A 111 11.34 0.70 9.11
C GLY A 111 10.11 0.92 8.24
N GLN A 112 9.40 -0.14 7.85
CA GLN A 112 8.13 -0.01 7.13
C GLN A 112 7.03 0.66 7.96
N LYS A 113 6.94 0.36 9.26
CA LYS A 113 6.00 1.02 10.19
C LYS A 113 6.33 2.51 10.33
N ALA A 114 7.61 2.86 10.44
CA ALA A 114 8.06 4.25 10.47
C ALA A 114 7.76 4.98 9.15
N TYR A 115 8.00 4.31 8.01
CA TYR A 115 7.64 4.82 6.69
C TYR A 115 6.15 5.17 6.59
N ILE A 116 5.28 4.29 7.06
CA ILE A 116 3.82 4.51 7.07
C ILE A 116 3.46 5.78 7.85
N LYS A 117 4.01 5.95 9.05
CA LYS A 117 3.81 7.15 9.87
C LYS A 117 4.31 8.42 9.20
N ILE A 118 5.45 8.36 8.52
CA ILE A 118 5.99 9.50 7.77
C ILE A 118 5.04 9.87 6.62
N VAL A 119 4.52 8.89 5.89
CA VAL A 119 3.52 9.14 4.83
C VAL A 119 2.29 9.80 5.38
N GLN A 120 1.68 9.29 6.46
CA GLN A 120 0.46 9.86 7.03
C GLN A 120 0.61 11.35 7.40
N ASN A 121 1.79 11.75 7.88
CA ASN A 121 2.05 13.10 8.42
C ASN A 121 2.63 14.10 7.40
N ASN A 122 2.87 13.71 6.15
CA ASN A 122 3.52 14.57 5.15
C ASN A 122 2.78 14.56 3.81
N ASP A 123 2.90 15.65 3.06
CA ASP A 123 2.34 15.77 1.71
C ASP A 123 3.26 15.16 0.65
N ILE A 124 4.57 15.28 0.86
CA ILE A 124 5.59 14.69 -0.01
C ILE A 124 6.49 13.79 0.82
N VAL A 125 6.67 12.54 0.40
CA VAL A 125 7.59 11.61 1.07
C VAL A 125 8.61 11.05 0.11
N PHE A 126 9.88 11.11 0.50
CA PHE A 126 10.96 10.39 -0.15
C PHE A 126 11.24 9.10 0.61
N ALA A 127 10.99 7.95 -0.02
CA ALA A 127 11.27 6.64 0.55
C ALA A 127 12.45 6.00 -0.18
N VAL A 128 13.59 5.94 0.50
CA VAL A 128 14.87 5.49 -0.07
C VAL A 128 15.28 4.19 0.62
N GLY A 129 15.64 3.18 -0.16
CA GLY A 129 16.19 1.95 0.39
C GLY A 129 16.35 0.84 -0.65
N PRO A 130 16.89 -0.32 -0.27
CA PRO A 130 17.15 -1.44 -1.19
C PRO A 130 15.90 -1.98 -1.90
N ALA A 131 16.11 -2.74 -2.97
CA ALA A 131 15.04 -3.49 -3.62
C ALA A 131 14.42 -4.56 -2.69
N GLY A 132 13.10 -4.64 -2.63
CA GLY A 132 12.37 -5.61 -1.80
C GLY A 132 12.06 -5.14 -0.37
N THR A 133 12.36 -3.89 -0.01
CA THR A 133 11.96 -3.25 1.26
C THR A 133 10.49 -2.83 1.31
N GLY A 134 9.75 -3.00 0.21
CA GLY A 134 8.33 -2.66 0.13
C GLY A 134 8.01 -1.18 -0.16
N LYS A 135 9.01 -0.31 -0.34
CA LYS A 135 8.83 1.14 -0.59
C LYS A 135 7.75 1.48 -1.63
N THR A 136 7.88 0.93 -2.84
CA THR A 136 6.96 1.17 -3.97
C THR A 136 5.61 0.49 -3.75
N TYR A 137 5.62 -0.73 -3.20
CA TYR A 137 4.39 -1.49 -2.96
C TYR A 137 3.48 -0.80 -1.93
N LEU A 138 4.06 -0.35 -0.81
CA LEU A 138 3.34 0.43 0.21
C LEU A 138 2.91 1.80 -0.32
N ALA A 139 3.73 2.46 -1.16
CA ALA A 139 3.33 3.73 -1.80
C ALA A 139 2.06 3.55 -2.65
N ILE A 140 2.01 2.50 -3.47
CA ILE A 140 0.85 2.18 -4.31
C ILE A 140 -0.36 1.80 -3.45
N ALA A 141 -0.14 1.11 -2.31
CA ALA A 141 -1.19 0.83 -1.35
C ALA A 141 -1.80 2.13 -0.77
N PHE A 142 -0.98 3.11 -0.39
CA PHE A 142 -1.45 4.43 0.07
C PHE A 142 -2.25 5.15 -1.01
N ALA A 143 -1.77 5.14 -2.25
CA ALA A 143 -2.48 5.77 -3.36
C ALA A 143 -3.83 5.12 -3.61
N ALA A 144 -3.89 3.78 -3.60
CA ALA A 144 -5.14 3.03 -3.72
C ALA A 144 -6.10 3.39 -2.59
N ALA A 145 -5.66 3.31 -1.33
CA ALA A 145 -6.49 3.67 -0.17
C ALA A 145 -7.03 5.11 -0.27
N SER A 146 -6.18 6.07 -0.63
CA SER A 146 -6.56 7.48 -0.79
C SER A 146 -7.65 7.67 -1.87
N LEU A 147 -7.56 6.92 -2.98
CA LEU A 147 -8.57 6.96 -4.04
C LEU A 147 -9.89 6.31 -3.60
N GLU A 148 -9.83 5.20 -2.88
CA GLU A 148 -11.02 4.49 -2.40
C GLU A 148 -11.77 5.27 -1.31
N ASN A 149 -11.02 5.94 -0.42
CA ASN A 149 -11.53 6.84 0.62
C ASN A 149 -11.99 8.20 0.07
N ARG A 150 -11.80 8.47 -1.23
CA ARG A 150 -12.12 9.75 -1.90
C ARG A 150 -11.34 10.94 -1.34
N GLU A 151 -10.16 10.70 -0.81
CA GLU A 151 -9.21 11.75 -0.42
C GLU A 151 -8.56 12.39 -1.66
N VAL A 152 -8.41 11.60 -2.72
CA VAL A 152 -7.97 12.06 -4.05
C VAL A 152 -8.92 11.56 -5.13
N ASP A 153 -8.95 12.27 -6.25
CA ASP A 153 -9.76 11.91 -7.42
C ASP A 153 -9.00 11.03 -8.40
N ARG A 154 -7.65 11.06 -8.36
CA ARG A 154 -6.78 10.41 -9.35
C ARG A 154 -5.49 9.87 -8.73
N ILE A 155 -4.92 8.86 -9.39
CA ILE A 155 -3.57 8.35 -9.12
C ILE A 155 -2.72 8.51 -10.38
N VAL A 156 -1.50 8.99 -10.24
CA VAL A 156 -0.51 9.06 -11.32
C VAL A 156 0.76 8.36 -10.88
N LEU A 157 1.05 7.20 -11.47
CA LEU A 157 2.30 6.47 -11.29
C LEU A 157 3.22 6.81 -12.44
N CYS A 158 4.46 7.21 -12.13
CA CYS A 158 5.45 7.49 -13.14
C CYS A 158 6.81 6.88 -12.82
N ARG A 159 7.56 6.55 -13.88
CA ARG A 159 8.91 5.99 -13.81
C ARG A 159 9.80 6.71 -14.84
N PRO A 160 11.03 7.09 -14.51
CA PRO A 160 11.99 7.59 -15.49
C PRO A 160 12.28 6.50 -16.53
N ALA A 161 12.27 6.86 -17.81
CA ALA A 161 12.76 5.96 -18.85
C ALA A 161 14.29 6.02 -18.83
N VAL A 162 14.93 4.94 -18.40
CA VAL A 162 16.39 4.78 -18.46
C VAL A 162 16.68 3.46 -19.14
N GLU A 163 17.62 3.50 -20.09
CA GLU A 163 18.08 2.33 -20.85
C GLU A 163 18.98 1.47 -19.95
N ALA A 164 18.36 0.72 -19.04
CA ALA A 164 19.09 -0.25 -18.22
C ALA A 164 19.44 -1.48 -19.09
N GLY A 165 20.58 -1.41 -19.77
CA GLY A 165 21.20 -2.55 -20.46
C GLY A 165 20.66 -2.88 -21.87
N GLU A 166 19.46 -2.44 -22.23
CA GLU A 166 18.93 -2.54 -23.60
C GLU A 166 18.49 -1.16 -24.11
N ASN A 167 18.94 -0.79 -25.31
CA ASN A 167 18.59 0.47 -25.95
C ASN A 167 17.08 0.47 -26.31
N LEU A 168 16.32 1.43 -25.77
CA LEU A 168 14.87 1.57 -25.99
C LEU A 168 14.52 1.67 -27.49
N GLY A 169 15.50 2.12 -28.29
CA GLY A 169 15.44 2.18 -29.75
C GLY A 169 15.22 0.84 -30.47
N PHE A 170 15.57 -0.31 -29.87
CA PHE A 170 15.60 -1.62 -30.54
C PHE A 170 14.38 -2.52 -30.30
N LEU A 171 13.49 -2.18 -29.36
CA LEU A 171 12.25 -2.92 -29.19
C LEU A 171 11.35 -2.69 -30.44
N PRO A 172 10.71 -3.70 -31.02
CA PRO A 172 9.73 -3.50 -32.09
C PRO A 172 8.44 -2.89 -31.52
N GLY A 173 7.76 -2.03 -32.28
CA GLY A 173 6.46 -1.44 -31.87
C GLY A 173 6.45 0.08 -31.77
N ASP A 174 5.29 0.62 -31.41
CA ASP A 174 5.11 2.06 -31.14
C ASP A 174 5.81 2.49 -29.83
N LEU A 175 5.95 3.81 -29.60
CA LEU A 175 6.65 4.31 -28.41
C LEU A 175 6.01 3.83 -27.09
N LYS A 176 4.72 3.50 -27.10
CA LYS A 176 4.00 3.02 -25.93
C LYS A 176 4.33 1.54 -25.67
N GLU A 177 4.25 0.70 -26.70
CA GLU A 177 4.64 -0.72 -26.66
C GLU A 177 6.09 -0.92 -26.21
N LYS A 178 6.98 0.04 -26.51
CA LYS A 178 8.38 0.04 -26.07
C LYS A 178 8.59 0.33 -24.59
N VAL A 179 7.73 1.14 -23.98
CA VAL A 179 7.89 1.59 -22.58
C VAL A 179 7.05 0.75 -21.62
N ASP A 180 5.99 0.11 -22.12
CA ASP A 180 5.11 -0.77 -21.35
C ASP A 180 5.84 -1.86 -20.53
N PRO A 181 6.91 -2.54 -21.02
CA PRO A 181 7.66 -3.50 -20.21
C PRO A 181 8.27 -2.90 -18.93
N TYR A 182 8.73 -1.65 -18.97
CA TYR A 182 9.31 -0.97 -17.82
C TYR A 182 8.26 -0.53 -16.80
N LEU A 183 7.01 -0.38 -17.24
CA LEU A 183 5.88 0.00 -16.39
C LEU A 183 5.11 -1.20 -15.85
N ALA A 184 5.33 -2.40 -16.40
CA ALA A 184 4.67 -3.64 -16.00
C ALA A 184 4.67 -3.89 -14.47
N PRO A 185 5.77 -3.69 -13.72
CA PRO A 185 5.76 -3.88 -12.26
C PRO A 185 4.75 -3.00 -11.52
N LEU A 186 4.47 -1.79 -12.03
CA LEU A 186 3.48 -0.89 -11.45
C LEU A 186 2.05 -1.38 -11.72
N TYR A 187 1.79 -1.92 -12.91
CA TYR A 187 0.50 -2.56 -13.24
C TYR A 187 0.25 -3.80 -12.39
N ASP A 188 1.27 -4.63 -12.18
CA ASP A 188 1.18 -5.83 -11.35
C ASP A 188 0.86 -5.46 -9.89
N ALA A 189 1.56 -4.47 -9.33
CA ALA A 189 1.30 -3.98 -7.98
C ALA A 189 -0.13 -3.42 -7.83
N LEU A 190 -0.64 -2.68 -8.82
CA LEU A 190 -2.03 -2.21 -8.83
C LEU A 190 -3.03 -3.38 -8.84
N GLY A 191 -2.72 -4.46 -9.56
CA GLY A 191 -3.55 -5.69 -9.59
C GLY A 191 -3.62 -6.42 -8.25
N ASP A 192 -2.61 -6.23 -7.39
CA ASP A 192 -2.64 -6.70 -6.01
C ASP A 192 -3.49 -5.80 -5.10
N MET A 193 -3.58 -4.49 -5.38
CA MET A 193 -4.38 -3.54 -4.59
C MET A 193 -5.89 -3.68 -4.83
N MET A 194 -6.31 -4.01 -6.05
CA MET A 194 -7.73 -4.04 -6.39
C MET A 194 -8.06 -5.06 -7.49
N PRO A 195 -9.28 -5.64 -7.49
CA PRO A 195 -9.70 -6.58 -8.52
C PRO A 195 -9.68 -5.98 -9.93
N SER A 196 -9.43 -6.82 -10.94
CA SER A 196 -9.36 -6.39 -12.34
C SER A 196 -10.65 -5.75 -12.86
N THR A 197 -11.80 -6.16 -12.33
CA THR A 197 -13.12 -5.57 -12.62
C THR A 197 -13.22 -4.11 -12.20
N ARG A 198 -12.49 -3.70 -11.15
CA ARG A 198 -12.39 -2.32 -10.67
C ARG A 198 -11.24 -1.57 -11.34
N LEU A 199 -10.09 -2.21 -11.48
CA LEU A 199 -8.87 -1.57 -12.03
C LEU A 199 -9.02 -1.17 -13.51
N LYS A 200 -9.56 -2.06 -14.36
CA LYS A 200 -9.66 -1.81 -15.80
C LYS A 200 -10.46 -0.55 -16.15
N PRO A 201 -11.64 -0.30 -15.57
CA PRO A 201 -12.37 0.96 -15.78
C PRO A 201 -11.59 2.20 -15.33
N LEU A 202 -10.86 2.14 -14.22
CA LEU A 202 -10.10 3.29 -13.70
C LEU A 202 -8.92 3.65 -14.61
N LEU A 203 -8.23 2.64 -15.15
CA LEU A 203 -7.19 2.83 -16.17
C LEU A 203 -7.78 3.39 -17.47
N ALA A 204 -8.89 2.81 -17.96
CA ALA A 204 -9.51 3.25 -19.21
C ALA A 204 -10.03 4.70 -19.17
N LYS A 205 -10.43 5.17 -17.98
CA LYS A 205 -10.87 6.55 -17.74
C LYS A 205 -9.74 7.51 -17.37
N ASN A 206 -8.50 7.04 -17.30
CA ASN A 206 -7.34 7.79 -16.80
C ASN A 206 -7.57 8.33 -15.37
N THR A 207 -8.38 7.64 -14.56
CA THR A 207 -8.46 7.89 -13.12
C THR A 207 -7.19 7.40 -12.44
N ILE A 208 -6.66 6.27 -12.93
CA ILE A 208 -5.31 5.80 -12.63
C ILE A 208 -4.51 5.90 -13.93
N GLU A 209 -3.41 6.64 -13.92
CA GLU A 209 -2.48 6.77 -15.05
C GLU A 209 -1.14 6.13 -14.67
N VAL A 210 -0.60 5.27 -15.53
CA VAL A 210 0.76 4.74 -15.42
C VAL A 210 1.53 5.22 -16.64
N ILE A 211 2.46 6.15 -16.45
CA ILE A 211 3.07 6.90 -17.55
C ILE A 211 4.58 7.12 -17.38
N PRO A 212 5.34 7.28 -18.47
CA PRO A 212 6.74 7.68 -18.37
C PRO A 212 6.86 9.09 -17.80
N LEU A 213 7.91 9.36 -17.02
CA LEU A 213 8.12 10.67 -16.38
C LEU A 213 8.09 11.85 -17.37
N ALA A 214 8.54 11.67 -18.61
CA ALA A 214 8.53 12.70 -19.64
C ALA A 214 7.12 13.27 -19.94
N TYR A 215 6.06 12.48 -19.72
CA TYR A 215 4.67 12.85 -20.00
C TYR A 215 4.09 13.79 -18.93
N MET A 216 4.83 14.08 -17.85
CA MET A 216 4.45 15.02 -16.80
C MET A 216 4.63 16.49 -17.22
N ARG A 217 5.40 16.74 -18.29
CA ARG A 217 5.75 18.10 -18.73
C ARG A 217 4.49 18.91 -19.07
N GLY A 218 4.37 20.10 -18.48
CA GLY A 218 3.27 21.03 -18.75
C GLY A 218 1.93 20.65 -18.11
N ARG A 219 1.87 19.56 -17.32
CA ARG A 219 0.66 19.16 -16.60
C ARG A 219 0.65 19.72 -15.18
N THR A 220 -0.52 19.88 -14.58
CA THR A 220 -0.68 20.17 -13.15
C THR A 220 -1.70 19.21 -12.59
N PHE A 221 -1.40 18.58 -11.45
CA PHE A 221 -2.21 17.51 -10.89
C PHE A 221 -2.80 17.96 -9.56
N ASN A 222 -4.07 18.38 -9.57
CA ASN A 222 -4.86 18.67 -8.37
C ASN A 222 -5.64 17.42 -7.94
N ASN A 223 -5.92 17.29 -6.64
CA ASN A 223 -6.63 16.16 -6.03
C ASN A 223 -6.05 14.81 -6.51
N THR A 224 -4.73 14.69 -6.56
CA THR A 224 -4.06 13.54 -7.16
C THR A 224 -3.02 12.96 -6.23
N PHE A 225 -2.98 11.64 -6.11
CA PHE A 225 -1.86 10.94 -5.48
C PHE A 225 -0.82 10.59 -6.54
N MET A 226 0.37 11.18 -6.42
CA MET A 226 1.45 11.03 -7.39
C MET A 226 2.53 10.09 -6.85
N ILE A 227 3.03 9.17 -7.67
CA ILE A 227 4.16 8.32 -7.32
C ILE A 227 5.23 8.43 -8.40
N LEU A 228 6.46 8.72 -7.99
CA LEU A 228 7.64 8.60 -8.84
C LEU A 228 8.47 7.42 -8.37
N ASP A 229 8.45 6.33 -9.14
CA ASP A 229 9.22 5.11 -8.87
C ASP A 229 10.57 5.10 -9.59
N GLU A 230 11.54 4.37 -9.04
CA GLU A 230 12.96 4.40 -9.43
C GLU A 230 13.52 5.82 -9.60
N ALA A 231 13.24 6.68 -8.63
CA ALA A 231 13.59 8.09 -8.69
C ALA A 231 15.10 8.35 -8.73
N GLN A 232 15.93 7.37 -8.35
CA GLN A 232 17.39 7.46 -8.50
C GLN A 232 17.82 7.64 -9.96
N ASN A 233 16.96 7.22 -10.90
CA ASN A 233 17.13 7.29 -12.34
C ASN A 233 16.50 8.56 -12.95
N ALA A 234 15.98 9.48 -12.13
CA ALA A 234 15.57 10.81 -12.57
C ALA A 234 16.74 11.80 -12.40
N THR A 235 17.00 12.62 -13.43
CA THR A 235 17.92 13.75 -13.31
C THR A 235 17.37 14.82 -12.36
N THR A 236 18.22 15.72 -11.86
CA THR A 236 17.79 16.89 -11.05
C THR A 236 16.67 17.69 -11.71
N MET A 237 16.79 17.93 -13.01
CA MET A 237 15.78 18.69 -13.77
C MET A 237 14.45 17.94 -13.86
N GLN A 238 14.49 16.62 -14.03
CA GLN A 238 13.29 15.78 -14.04
C GLN A 238 12.64 15.70 -12.65
N MET A 239 13.43 15.59 -11.58
CA MET A 239 12.93 15.61 -10.20
C MET A 239 12.24 16.94 -9.88
N LYS A 240 12.89 18.07 -10.20
CA LYS A 240 12.28 19.40 -10.05
C LYS A 240 11.01 19.53 -10.90
N MET A 241 11.02 19.00 -12.11
CA MET A 241 9.86 18.98 -12.99
C MET A 241 8.69 18.21 -12.35
N PHE A 242 8.93 17.01 -11.82
CA PHE A 242 7.92 16.19 -11.12
C PHE A 242 7.31 16.92 -9.92
N LEU A 243 8.15 17.38 -8.99
CA LEU A 243 7.72 18.03 -7.74
C LEU A 243 6.88 19.29 -8.02
N THR A 244 7.24 20.05 -9.06
CA THR A 244 6.52 21.28 -9.45
C THR A 244 5.25 21.01 -10.26
N ARG A 245 4.83 19.75 -10.47
CA ARG A 245 3.50 19.43 -11.01
C ARG A 245 2.46 19.16 -9.91
N LEU A 246 2.89 19.04 -8.65
CA LEU A 246 2.00 18.82 -7.52
C LEU A 246 1.08 20.03 -7.34
N GLY A 247 -0.22 19.80 -7.49
CA GLY A 247 -1.26 20.80 -7.36
C GLY A 247 -1.91 20.79 -5.98
N VAL A 248 -3.04 21.50 -5.85
CA VAL A 248 -3.78 21.63 -4.59
C VAL A 248 -4.40 20.27 -4.20
N ASN A 249 -4.41 19.97 -2.91
CA ASN A 249 -4.91 18.72 -2.32
C ASN A 249 -4.30 17.46 -2.95
N SER A 250 -3.04 17.55 -3.39
CA SER A 250 -2.31 16.43 -3.95
C SER A 250 -1.18 16.02 -3.03
N ARG A 251 -0.87 14.73 -3.05
CA ARG A 251 0.21 14.13 -2.26
C ARG A 251 1.15 13.41 -3.19
N ALA A 252 2.41 13.28 -2.79
CA ALA A 252 3.41 12.57 -3.57
C ALA A 252 4.26 11.63 -2.73
N ILE A 253 4.57 10.47 -3.30
CA ILE A 253 5.63 9.60 -2.80
C ILE A 253 6.67 9.39 -3.89
N VAL A 254 7.93 9.60 -3.54
CA VAL A 254 9.08 9.40 -4.42
C VAL A 254 9.88 8.22 -3.87
N THR A 255 9.94 7.13 -4.62
CA THR A 255 10.63 5.89 -4.22
C THR A 255 11.91 5.69 -5.02
N GLY A 256 12.97 5.23 -4.37
CA GLY A 256 14.21 4.92 -5.10
C GLY A 256 15.26 4.18 -4.27
N ASP A 257 16.33 3.78 -4.94
CA ASP A 257 17.49 3.12 -4.35
C ASP A 257 18.77 3.81 -4.83
N ILE A 258 19.43 4.55 -3.94
CA ILE A 258 20.65 5.32 -4.26
C ILE A 258 21.84 4.43 -4.64
N THR A 259 21.79 3.12 -4.36
CA THR A 259 22.83 2.16 -4.74
C THR A 259 22.69 1.70 -6.20
N GLN A 260 21.49 1.84 -6.79
CA GLN A 260 21.12 1.36 -8.13
C GLN A 260 20.89 2.51 -9.13
N ILE A 261 21.84 3.46 -9.19
CA ILE A 261 21.78 4.58 -10.14
C ILE A 261 22.30 4.12 -11.50
N ASP A 262 21.42 4.08 -12.49
CA ASP A 262 21.70 3.70 -13.88
C ASP A 262 22.02 4.90 -14.79
N LEU A 263 22.10 6.10 -14.22
CA LEU A 263 22.49 7.31 -14.96
C LEU A 263 23.98 7.28 -15.35
N PRO A 264 24.36 7.86 -16.50
CA PRO A 264 25.76 7.92 -16.95
C PRO A 264 26.72 8.50 -15.91
N ARG A 265 26.23 9.46 -15.11
CA ARG A 265 26.95 10.02 -13.96
C ARG A 265 26.03 9.97 -12.74
N LYS A 266 26.47 9.28 -11.68
CA LYS A 266 25.71 9.17 -10.43
C LYS A 266 25.35 10.52 -9.82
N SER A 267 26.23 11.53 -9.97
CA SER A 267 26.01 12.89 -9.47
C SER A 267 24.85 13.63 -10.13
N GLU A 268 24.35 13.15 -11.28
CA GLU A 268 23.19 13.71 -11.97
C GLU A 268 21.86 13.26 -11.35
N SER A 269 21.87 12.26 -10.47
CA SER A 269 20.67 11.76 -9.80
C SER A 269 20.03 12.87 -8.99
N GLY A 270 18.79 13.21 -9.37
CA GLY A 270 17.97 14.18 -8.67
C GLY A 270 17.63 13.70 -7.26
N LEU A 271 17.51 12.39 -7.04
CA LEU A 271 17.22 11.81 -5.72
C LEU A 271 18.33 12.11 -4.70
N LEU A 272 19.60 12.00 -5.10
CA LEU A 272 20.72 12.33 -4.21
C LEU A 272 20.70 13.81 -3.81
N GLN A 273 20.42 14.69 -4.76
CA GLN A 273 20.45 16.13 -4.52
C GLN A 273 19.26 16.63 -3.70
N VAL A 274 18.04 16.10 -3.92
CA VAL A 274 16.84 16.57 -3.21
C VAL A 274 16.85 16.20 -1.73
N ILE A 275 17.52 15.12 -1.34
CA ILE A 275 17.70 14.78 0.08
C ILE A 275 18.42 15.90 0.82
N GLU A 276 19.41 16.55 0.18
CA GLU A 276 20.11 17.68 0.78
C GLU A 276 19.33 19.00 0.62
N ILE A 277 18.76 19.25 -0.57
CA ILE A 277 18.12 20.53 -0.91
C ILE A 277 16.80 20.75 -0.16
N LEU A 278 16.01 19.68 0.03
CA LEU A 278 14.65 19.77 0.59
C LEU A 278 14.59 19.40 2.07
N ASN A 279 15.75 19.15 2.69
CA ASN A 279 15.80 18.86 4.12
C ASN A 279 15.31 20.06 4.94
N GLY A 280 14.41 19.81 5.89
CA GLY A 280 13.85 20.84 6.78
C GLY A 280 12.68 21.65 6.21
N ILE A 281 12.17 21.31 5.01
CA ILE A 281 10.92 21.88 4.50
C ILE A 281 9.73 21.17 5.16
N ASP A 282 8.83 21.95 5.77
CA ASP A 282 7.61 21.43 6.38
C ASP A 282 6.70 20.75 5.35
N GLY A 283 6.07 19.64 5.75
CA GLY A 283 5.29 18.77 4.88
C GLY A 283 6.10 17.85 3.94
N ILE A 284 7.44 17.86 4.03
CA ILE A 284 8.31 16.92 3.32
C ILE A 284 8.96 15.93 4.30
N GLY A 285 8.63 14.65 4.13
CA GLY A 285 9.17 13.55 4.93
C GLY A 285 10.25 12.75 4.20
N PHE A 286 11.21 12.23 4.95
CA PHE A 286 12.24 11.32 4.44
C PHE A 286 12.21 10.01 5.23
N SER A 287 11.98 8.90 4.53
CA SER A 287 12.02 7.56 5.08
C SER A 287 13.21 6.81 4.50
N GLN A 288 14.10 6.33 5.37
CA GLN A 288 15.17 5.41 4.99
C GLN A 288 14.80 3.98 5.39
N LEU A 289 14.90 3.08 4.43
CA LEU A 289 14.72 1.64 4.61
C LEU A 289 16.05 0.95 4.30
N ASP A 290 16.34 -0.13 5.01
CA ASP A 290 17.59 -0.87 4.86
C ASP A 290 17.36 -2.36 4.57
N GLU A 291 18.42 -3.15 4.60
CA GLU A 291 18.36 -4.60 4.34
C GLU A 291 17.49 -5.35 5.36
N SER A 292 17.33 -4.82 6.58
CA SER A 292 16.47 -5.41 7.61
C SER A 292 14.99 -5.27 7.29
N ASP A 293 14.63 -4.32 6.42
CA ASP A 293 13.27 -4.10 5.92
C ASP A 293 12.90 -5.00 4.72
N VAL A 294 13.84 -5.82 4.24
CA VAL A 294 13.62 -6.70 3.08
C VAL A 294 12.77 -7.91 3.47
N VAL A 295 11.52 -7.90 3.04
CA VAL A 295 10.59 -9.01 3.23
C VAL A 295 10.57 -9.86 1.97
N ARG A 296 11.35 -10.94 1.97
CA ARG A 296 11.40 -11.92 0.89
C ARG A 296 11.18 -13.33 1.42
N HIS A 297 10.69 -14.21 0.54
CA HIS A 297 10.59 -15.62 0.83
C HIS A 297 11.94 -16.19 1.30
N LYS A 298 11.91 -17.08 2.30
CA LYS A 298 13.13 -17.63 2.93
C LYS A 298 14.15 -18.13 1.91
N LEU A 299 13.71 -18.92 0.94
CA LEU A 299 14.57 -19.46 -0.13
C LEU A 299 15.25 -18.36 -0.96
N VAL A 300 14.57 -17.25 -1.25
CA VAL A 300 15.17 -16.14 -2.03
C VAL A 300 16.29 -15.50 -1.23
N ARG A 301 16.13 -15.34 0.09
CA ARG A 301 17.20 -14.85 0.96
C ARG A 301 18.38 -15.82 1.01
N ASP A 302 18.12 -17.12 1.07
CA ASP A 302 19.15 -18.16 1.09
C ASP A 302 19.94 -18.18 -0.23
N ILE A 303 19.27 -17.99 -1.37
CA ILE A 303 19.90 -17.87 -2.70
C ILE A 303 20.80 -16.62 -2.76
N ILE A 304 20.29 -15.45 -2.35
CA ILE A 304 21.08 -14.19 -2.36
C ILE A 304 22.35 -14.36 -1.53
N LYS A 305 22.23 -14.90 -0.31
CA LYS A 305 23.38 -15.19 0.55
C LYS A 305 24.41 -16.11 -0.09
N ALA A 306 23.97 -17.13 -0.83
CA ALA A 306 24.88 -18.03 -1.53
C ALA A 306 25.70 -17.31 -2.61
N TYR A 307 25.09 -16.37 -3.35
CA TYR A 307 25.80 -15.55 -4.33
C TYR A 307 26.74 -14.52 -3.68
N ASP A 308 26.33 -13.89 -2.57
CA ASP A 308 27.16 -12.92 -1.85
C ASP A 308 28.41 -13.54 -1.23
N ILE A 309 28.33 -14.80 -0.79
CA ILE A 309 29.50 -15.54 -0.28
C ILE A 309 30.50 -15.81 -1.41
N GLN A 310 30.02 -16.10 -2.62
CA GLN A 310 30.89 -16.35 -3.78
C GLN A 310 31.53 -15.05 -4.31
N SER A 311 30.81 -13.93 -4.29
CA SER A 311 31.34 -12.64 -4.74
C SER A 311 32.36 -12.04 -3.77
N ASN A 312 32.22 -12.26 -2.46
CA ASN A 312 33.17 -11.83 -1.42
C ASN A 312 34.35 -12.82 -1.21
N GLY A 313 34.33 -13.98 -1.87
CA GLY A 313 35.37 -15.01 -1.79
C GLY A 313 36.42 -14.94 -2.91
N ASN A 314 36.33 -13.95 -3.81
CA ASN A 314 37.30 -13.60 -4.85
C ASN A 314 37.87 -12.21 -4.59
#